data_AF-A0A523UGB7-F1
#
_entry.id   AF-A0A523UGB7-F1
#
_cell.length_a   1.000
_cell.length_b   1.000
_cell.length_c   1.000
_cell.angle_alpha   90.00
_cell.angle_beta   90.00
_cell.angle_gamma   90.00
#
_symmetry.space_group_name_H-M   'P 1'
#
loop_
_entity.id
_entity.type
_entity.pdbx_description
1 polymer ?
#
loop_
_entity_poly.entity_id
_entity_poly.type
_entity_poly.pdbx_seq_one_letter_code
_entity_poly.pdbx_strand_id
1 'polypeptide(L)'
;MAMLIRKTYTGIHFEMLYDELRDLIQRQGIVVGEAELQTYPLPSGSTQSRVVLVFKTQAEREEDQKSCGGAHIVESPGGETKLILEIDENLFPQEKVAAFQEELDFILGSYEIKW
;
A
#
# COMPACT_ATOMS: atom_id res chain seq x y z
N MET A 1 -2.09 6.69 -17.29
CA MET A 1 -1.86 5.23 -17.34
C MET A 1 -1.72 4.80 -15.89
N ALA A 2 -2.33 3.70 -15.48
CA ALA A 2 -2.27 3.26 -14.09
C ALA A 2 -1.31 2.08 -13.96
N MET A 3 -0.28 2.24 -13.12
CA MET A 3 0.65 1.18 -12.79
C MET A 3 0.11 0.37 -11.62
N LEU A 4 0.17 -0.96 -11.74
CA LEU A 4 -0.28 -1.89 -10.71
C LEU A 4 0.91 -2.73 -10.25
N ILE A 5 1.26 -2.61 -8.96
CA ILE A 5 2.31 -3.41 -8.33
C ILE A 5 1.64 -4.39 -7.36
N ARG A 6 2.06 -5.65 -7.41
CA ARG A 6 1.52 -6.71 -6.54
C ARG A 6 2.68 -7.38 -5.83
N LYS A 7 2.64 -7.41 -4.51
CA LYS A 7 3.63 -8.08 -3.66
C LYS A 7 2.93 -8.92 -2.60
N THR A 8 3.54 -10.03 -2.22
CA THR A 8 3.02 -10.91 -1.17
C THR A 8 4.12 -11.11 -0.13
N TYR A 9 3.78 -10.88 1.13
CA TYR A 9 4.69 -11.03 2.27
C TYR A 9 4.22 -12.15 3.19
N THR A 10 5.17 -12.76 3.90
CA THR A 10 4.89 -13.73 4.98
C THR A 10 5.50 -13.24 6.28
N GLY A 11 4.79 -13.43 7.39
CA GLY A 11 5.27 -13.05 8.72
C GLY A 11 5.27 -11.54 9.00
N ILE A 12 4.56 -10.76 8.17
CA ILE A 12 4.34 -9.33 8.37
C ILE A 12 2.86 -9.10 8.68
N HIS A 13 2.58 -8.36 9.75
CA HIS A 13 1.24 -7.90 10.08
C HIS A 13 0.82 -6.70 9.22
N PHE A 14 -0.48 -6.61 8.92
CA PHE A 14 -1.01 -5.53 8.09
C PHE A 14 -0.72 -4.12 8.67
N GLU A 15 -0.69 -3.97 9.99
CA GLU A 15 -0.40 -2.70 10.67
C GLU A 15 1.02 -2.22 10.37
N MET A 16 2.01 -3.11 10.50
CA MET A 16 3.40 -2.78 10.16
C MET A 16 3.53 -2.43 8.68
N LEU A 17 2.92 -3.20 7.78
CA LEU A 17 2.95 -2.91 6.35
C LEU A 17 2.28 -1.56 6.04
N TYR A 18 1.19 -1.24 6.73
CA TYR A 18 0.48 0.03 6.60
C TYR A 18 1.34 1.22 7.04
N ASP A 19 1.98 1.14 8.20
CA ASP A 19 2.85 2.21 8.72
C ASP A 19 4.05 2.45 7.81
N GLU A 20 4.73 1.39 7.37
CA GLU A 20 5.86 1.50 6.43
C GLU A 20 5.44 2.12 5.09
N LEU A 21 4.30 1.68 4.53
CA LEU A 21 3.75 2.27 3.30
C LEU A 21 3.45 3.74 3.48
N ARG A 22 2.83 4.11 4.60
CA ARG A 22 2.48 5.50 4.89
C ARG A 22 3.71 6.38 4.97
N ASP A 23 4.73 5.95 5.71
CA ASP A 23 6.00 6.67 5.84
C ASP A 23 6.69 6.86 4.49
N LEU A 24 6.82 5.78 3.69
CA LEU A 24 7.44 5.83 2.37
C LEU A 24 6.70 6.78 1.42
N ILE A 25 5.37 6.75 1.43
CA ILE A 25 4.56 7.60 0.56
C ILE A 25 4.64 9.07 0.96
N GLN A 26 4.64 9.35 2.26
CA GLN A 26 4.83 10.71 2.78
C GLN A 26 6.19 11.28 2.41
N ARG A 27 7.26 10.48 2.43
CA ARG A 27 8.61 10.90 2.00
C ARG A 27 8.67 11.31 0.53
N GLN A 28 7.84 10.70 -0.31
CA GLN A 28 7.75 11.02 -1.73
C GLN A 28 6.89 12.27 -2.03
N GLY A 29 6.35 12.92 -1.00
CA GLY A 29 5.50 14.11 -1.11
C GLY A 29 4.06 13.80 -1.50
N ILE A 30 3.58 12.60 -1.19
CA ILE A 30 2.16 12.21 -1.33
C ILE A 30 1.50 12.24 0.04
N VAL A 31 0.27 12.74 0.08
CA VAL A 31 -0.57 12.68 1.27
C VAL A 31 -1.35 11.37 1.24
N VAL A 32 -1.21 10.58 2.30
CA VAL A 32 -2.09 9.42 2.53
C VAL A 32 -3.43 9.96 3.04
N GLY A 33 -4.48 9.70 2.27
CA GLY A 33 -5.86 10.04 2.61
C GLY A 33 -6.48 9.04 3.58
N GLU A 34 -7.81 8.89 3.49
CA GLU A 34 -8.55 7.96 4.35
C GLU A 34 -8.06 6.52 4.17
N ALA A 35 -7.87 5.86 5.31
CA ALA A 35 -7.56 4.45 5.39
C ALA A 35 -8.81 3.72 5.92
N GLU A 36 -9.37 2.83 5.12
CA GLU A 36 -10.52 2.02 5.52
C GLU A 36 -10.03 0.64 5.95
N LEU A 37 -10.13 0.34 7.25
CA LEU A 37 -9.86 -0.98 7.81
C LEU A 37 -11.17 -1.76 7.94
N GLN A 38 -11.24 -2.90 7.27
CA GLN A 38 -12.38 -3.81 7.33
C GLN A 38 -11.91 -5.20 7.72
N THR A 39 -12.45 -5.74 8.80
CA THR A 39 -12.18 -7.11 9.26
C THR A 39 -13.44 -7.96 9.08
N TYR A 40 -13.31 -9.05 8.34
CA TYR A 40 -14.42 -9.96 8.05
C TYR A 40 -14.18 -11.34 8.68
N PRO A 41 -15.21 -11.96 9.26
CA PRO A 41 -15.16 -13.36 9.63
C PRO A 41 -15.26 -14.25 8.38
N LEU A 42 -14.43 -15.29 8.32
CA LEU A 42 -14.47 -16.31 7.28
C LEU A 42 -15.26 -17.54 7.75
N PRO A 43 -15.86 -18.31 6.82
CA PRO A 43 -16.54 -19.57 7.14
C PRO A 43 -15.67 -20.61 7.86
N SER A 44 -14.33 -20.49 7.76
CA SER A 44 -13.36 -21.33 8.48
C SER A 44 -13.27 -21.04 9.98
N GLY A 45 -13.93 -19.99 10.47
CA GLY A 45 -13.80 -19.49 11.84
C GLY A 45 -12.62 -18.52 12.05
N SER A 46 -11.82 -18.27 11.01
CA SER A 46 -10.73 -17.29 11.02
C SER A 46 -11.22 -15.90 10.59
N THR A 47 -10.40 -14.86 10.79
CA THR A 47 -10.67 -13.50 10.32
C THR A 47 -9.74 -13.11 9.18
N GLN A 48 -10.23 -12.29 8.26
CA GLN A 48 -9.44 -11.62 7.23
C GLN A 48 -9.53 -10.11 7.43
N SER A 49 -8.38 -9.45 7.47
CA SER A 49 -8.29 -8.00 7.57
C SER A 49 -7.91 -7.39 6.23
N ARG A 50 -8.60 -6.32 5.85
CA ARG A 50 -8.34 -5.55 4.64
C ARG A 50 -8.17 -4.08 4.99
N VAL A 51 -7.10 -3.48 4.51
CA VAL A 51 -6.89 -2.03 4.57
C VAL A 51 -6.90 -1.48 3.16
N VAL A 52 -7.69 -0.43 2.93
CA VAL A 52 -7.69 0.34 1.69
C VAL A 52 -7.15 1.73 2.02
N LEU A 53 -6.03 2.10 1.42
CA LEU A 53 -5.44 3.42 1.50
C LEU A 53 -5.70 4.16 0.19
N VAL A 54 -6.02 5.45 0.28
CA VAL A 54 -6.11 6.34 -0.87
C VAL A 54 -4.94 7.31 -0.85
N PHE A 55 -4.29 7.52 -1.98
CA PHE A 55 -3.16 8.43 -2.13
C PHE A 55 -3.59 9.70 -2.83
N LYS A 56 -3.24 10.84 -2.26
CA LYS A 56 -3.58 12.17 -2.76
C LYS A 56 -2.31 12.97 -3.04
N THR A 57 -2.29 13.71 -4.14
CA THR A 57 -1.18 14.62 -4.44
C THR A 57 -1.12 15.73 -3.40
N GLN A 58 0.08 16.15 -3.00
CA GLN A 58 0.25 17.33 -2.16
C GLN A 58 -0.11 18.59 -2.95
N ALA A 59 -1.12 19.32 -2.49
CA ALA A 59 -1.57 20.59 -3.05
C ALA A 59 -1.83 21.60 -1.91
N GLU A 60 -1.77 22.91 -2.21
CA GLU A 60 -1.99 23.98 -1.22
C GLU A 60 -3.41 23.99 -0.64
N ARG A 61 -4.39 23.41 -1.36
CA ARG A 61 -5.78 23.28 -0.92
C ARG A 61 -6.22 21.82 -1.04
N GLU A 62 -7.03 21.35 -0.10
CA GLU A 62 -7.61 19.99 -0.15
C GLU A 62 -8.44 19.75 -1.41
N GLU A 63 -9.10 20.79 -1.95
CA GLU A 63 -9.93 20.71 -3.15
C GLU A 63 -9.11 20.46 -4.43
N ASP A 64 -7.82 20.84 -4.43
CA ASP A 64 -6.90 20.64 -5.55
C ASP A 64 -6.12 19.31 -5.42
N GLN A 65 -6.29 18.58 -4.31
CA GLN A 65 -5.67 17.27 -4.14
C GLN A 65 -6.34 16.24 -5.05
N LYS A 66 -5.59 15.76 -6.03
CA LYS A 66 -6.07 14.70 -6.93
C LYS A 66 -5.70 13.34 -6.34
N SER A 67 -6.62 12.39 -6.45
CA SER A 67 -6.31 11.00 -6.18
C SER A 67 -5.27 10.53 -7.20
N CYS A 68 -4.09 10.13 -6.70
CA CYS A 68 -2.97 9.65 -7.50
C CYS A 68 -2.77 8.14 -7.39
N GLY A 69 -3.62 7.45 -6.62
CA GLY A 69 -3.53 6.01 -6.44
C GLY A 69 -4.14 5.52 -5.14
N GLY A 70 -3.82 4.28 -4.79
CA GLY A 70 -4.15 3.66 -3.53
C GLY A 70 -3.37 2.37 -3.28
N ALA A 71 -3.43 1.89 -2.04
CA ALA A 71 -2.93 0.57 -1.66
C ALA A 71 -4.06 -0.26 -1.08
N HIS A 72 -4.16 -1.52 -1.47
CA HIS A 72 -4.96 -2.52 -0.81
C HIS A 72 -4.03 -3.51 -0.12
N ILE A 73 -4.13 -3.57 1.20
CA ILE A 73 -3.45 -4.55 2.03
C ILE A 73 -4.49 -5.59 2.44
N VAL A 74 -4.19 -6.86 2.26
CA VAL A 74 -5.06 -7.98 2.66
C VAL A 74 -4.24 -8.97 3.46
N GLU A 75 -4.55 -9.10 4.75
CA GLU A 75 -3.96 -10.11 5.63
C GLU A 75 -4.85 -11.34 5.66
N SER A 76 -4.25 -12.47 5.27
CA SER A 76 -4.89 -13.77 5.28
C SER A 76 -4.64 -14.47 6.62
N PRO A 77 -5.55 -15.36 7.07
CA PRO A 77 -5.37 -16.13 8.30
C PRO A 77 -4.07 -16.94 8.38
N GLY A 78 -3.49 -17.28 7.22
CA GLY A 78 -2.24 -18.04 7.12
C GLY A 78 -0.97 -17.24 7.42
N GLY A 79 -1.08 -15.99 7.89
CA GLY A 79 0.08 -15.12 8.14
C GLY A 79 0.68 -14.54 6.85
N GLU A 80 -0.08 -14.58 5.75
CA GLU A 80 0.28 -13.97 4.47
C GLU A 80 -0.38 -12.61 4.33
N THR A 81 0.40 -11.59 4.03
CA THR A 81 -0.08 -10.23 3.81
C THR A 81 0.20 -9.82 2.38
N LYS A 82 -0.87 -9.57 1.63
CA LYS A 82 -0.84 -9.20 0.22
C LYS A 82 -0.95 -7.70 0.09
N LEU A 83 -0.07 -7.11 -0.71
CA LEU A 83 -0.09 -5.71 -1.10
C LEU A 83 -0.44 -5.59 -2.57
N ILE A 84 -1.45 -4.79 -2.86
CA ILE A 84 -1.77 -4.33 -4.20
C ILE A 84 -1.65 -2.82 -4.19
N LEU A 85 -0.75 -2.27 -5.00
CA LEU A 85 -0.52 -0.85 -5.12
C LEU A 85 -0.97 -0.40 -6.50
N GLU A 86 -1.86 0.57 -6.54
CA GLU A 86 -2.38 1.20 -7.75
C GLU A 86 -1.90 2.64 -7.78
N ILE A 87 -1.17 3.05 -8.81
CA ILE A 87 -0.63 4.41 -8.92
C ILE A 87 -0.91 4.97 -10.31
N ASP A 88 -1.39 6.21 -10.39
CA ASP A 88 -1.51 6.95 -11.63
C ASP A 88 -0.16 7.57 -12.02
N GLU A 89 0.46 7.06 -13.08
CA GLU A 89 1.77 7.50 -13.57
C GLU A 89 1.78 8.96 -14.05
N ASN A 90 0.61 9.54 -14.35
CA ASN A 90 0.54 10.96 -14.72
C ASN A 90 0.73 11.88 -13.51
N LEU A 91 0.36 11.40 -12.32
CA LEU A 91 0.43 12.15 -11.06
C LEU A 91 1.61 11.72 -10.20
N PHE A 92 2.15 10.53 -10.44
CA PHE A 92 3.33 10.02 -9.75
C PHE A 92 4.40 9.59 -10.76
N PRO A 93 5.48 10.40 -10.92
CA PRO A 93 6.53 10.11 -11.88
C PRO A 93 7.16 8.73 -11.68
N GLN A 94 7.48 8.06 -12.79
CA GLN A 94 8.09 6.72 -12.78
C GLN A 94 9.36 6.64 -11.92
N GLU A 95 10.16 7.71 -11.85
CA GLU A 95 11.36 7.77 -11.00
C GLU A 95 11.02 7.64 -9.51
N LYS A 96 9.94 8.29 -9.05
CA LYS A 96 9.46 8.14 -7.68
C LYS A 96 8.85 6.78 -7.42
N VAL A 97 8.17 6.19 -8.42
CA VAL A 97 7.67 4.82 -8.35
C VAL A 97 8.83 3.83 -8.17
N ALA A 98 9.91 4.00 -8.94
CA ALA A 98 11.09 3.14 -8.86
C ALA A 98 11.77 3.27 -7.49
N ALA A 99 12.03 4.49 -7.03
CA ALA A 99 12.61 4.74 -5.72
C ALA A 99 11.76 4.15 -4.58
N PHE A 100 10.44 4.35 -4.64
CA PHE A 100 9.50 3.75 -3.70
C PHE A 100 9.57 2.22 -3.70
N GLN A 101 9.61 1.59 -4.88
CA GLN A 101 9.73 0.13 -4.97
C GLN A 101 11.07 -0.39 -4.44
N GLU A 102 12.17 0.33 -4.69
CA GLU A 102 13.50 -0.02 -4.15
C GLU A 102 13.55 0.08 -2.63
N GLU A 103 13.02 1.16 -2.04
CA GLU A 103 12.91 1.30 -0.58
C GLU A 103 12.06 0.17 0.01
N LEU A 104 10.97 -0.19 -0.67
CA LEU A 104 10.04 -1.21 -0.21
C LEU A 104 10.64 -2.63 -0.32
N ASP A 105 11.41 -2.95 -1.36
CA ASP A 105 12.19 -4.20 -1.44
C ASP A 105 13.35 -4.20 -0.42
N PHE A 106 13.95 -3.04 -0.14
CA PHE A 106 14.99 -2.94 0.89
C PHE A 106 14.46 -3.25 2.30
N ILE A 107 13.29 -2.70 2.67
CA ILE A 107 12.70 -2.88 4.00
C ILE A 107 12.01 -4.24 4.13
N LEU A 108 11.18 -4.61 3.13
CA LEU A 108 10.27 -5.75 3.22
C LEU A 108 10.70 -6.93 2.35
N GLY A 109 11.73 -6.78 1.50
CA GLY A 109 12.14 -7.82 0.55
C GLY A 109 12.60 -9.12 1.21
N SER A 110 13.04 -9.08 2.48
CA SER A 110 13.35 -10.28 3.26
C SER A 110 12.11 -11.12 3.62
N TYR A 111 10.93 -10.50 3.62
CA TYR A 111 9.65 -11.13 3.93
C TYR A 111 8.83 -11.40 2.67
N GLU A 112 9.25 -10.89 1.53
CA GLU A 112 8.57 -11.05 0.25
C GLU A 112 8.70 -12.49 -0.24
N ILE A 113 7.57 -13.10 -0.57
CA ILE A 113 7.53 -14.41 -1.21
C ILE A 113 7.79 -14.21 -2.70
N LYS A 114 9.05 -14.36 -3.12
CA LYS A 114 9.46 -14.36 -4.53
C LYS A 114 9.11 -15.72 -5.13
N TRP A 115 8.01 -15.78 -5.90
CA TRP A 115 7.61 -16.96 -6.68
C TRP A 115 8.38 -17.02 -8.00
#